data_AF-A0A970WEY4-F1
#
_entry.id   AF-A0A970WEY4-F1
#
_cell.length_a   1.000
_cell.length_b   1.000
_cell.length_c   1.000
_cell.angle_alpha   90.00
_cell.angle_beta   90.00
_cell.angle_gamma   90.00
#
_symmetry.space_group_name_H-M   'P 1'
#
loop_
_entity.id
_entity.type
_entity.pdbx_description
1 polymer ?
#
loop_
_entity_poly.entity_id
_entity_poly.type
_entity_poly.pdbx_seq_one_letter_code
_entity_poly.pdbx_strand_id
1 'polypeptide(L)'
;MEILIGLAVVAIVAAVFGAIFHKMGFSRFTGVLAVIPIVNLVWWLYLATSEWPIERELAMRGDPDQRRQEDHITLMFRRAERCERYGDFAEAVELFETLAEELEGKPGARVAKHCAERLRERGGPT
;
A
#
# COMPACT_ATOMS: atom_id res chain seq x y z
N MET A 1 -27.37 11.93 43.84
CA MET A 1 -26.97 12.35 42.48
C MET A 1 -25.61 11.81 42.06
N GLU A 2 -24.61 11.80 42.95
CA GLU A 2 -23.23 11.37 42.63
C GLU A 2 -23.12 9.94 42.08
N ILE A 3 -23.85 8.98 42.65
CA ILE A 3 -23.85 7.58 42.19
C ILE A 3 -24.43 7.45 40.78
N LEU A 4 -25.50 8.19 40.47
CA LEU A 4 -26.11 8.20 39.12
C LEU A 4 -25.15 8.80 38.08
N ILE A 5 -24.42 9.85 38.45
CA ILE A 5 -23.42 10.47 37.58
C ILE A 5 -22.27 9.48 37.32
N GLY A 6 -21.76 8.82 38.36
CA GLY A 6 -20.73 7.79 38.21
C GLY A 6 -21.16 6.64 37.30
N LEU A 7 -22.41 6.15 37.47
CA LEU A 7 -22.96 5.09 36.62
C LEU A 7 -23.09 5.53 35.16
N ALA A 8 -23.52 6.77 34.91
CA ALA A 8 -23.64 7.33 33.57
C ALA A 8 -22.27 7.43 32.87
N VAL A 9 -21.24 7.88 33.59
CA VAL A 9 -19.86 7.96 33.08
C VAL A 9 -19.36 6.56 32.70
N VAL A 10 -19.54 5.57 33.57
CA VAL A 10 -19.14 4.18 33.28
C VAL A 10 -19.86 3.63 32.05
N ALA A 11 -21.16 3.89 31.91
CA ALA A 11 -21.94 3.45 30.76
C ALA A 11 -21.45 4.10 29.45
N ILE A 12 -21.13 5.40 29.47
CA ILE A 12 -20.58 6.12 28.31
C ILE A 12 -19.21 5.56 27.94
N VAL A 13 -18.30 5.39 28.90
CA VAL A 13 -16.96 4.84 28.66
C VAL A 13 -17.07 3.44 28.06
N ALA A 14 -17.88 2.56 28.66
CA ALA A 14 -18.08 1.21 28.15
C ALA A 14 -18.67 1.19 26.74
N ALA A 15 -19.58 2.10 26.41
CA ALA A 15 -20.17 2.23 25.08
C ALA A 15 -19.14 2.69 24.04
N VAL A 16 -18.33 3.71 24.36
CA VAL A 16 -17.28 4.24 23.47
C VAL A 16 -16.23 3.16 23.20
N PHE A 17 -15.69 2.54 24.25
CA PHE A 17 -14.71 1.46 24.08
C PHE A 17 -15.32 0.24 23.41
N GLY A 18 -16.58 -0.11 23.69
CA GLY A 18 -17.28 -1.19 23.01
C GLY A 18 -17.42 -0.96 21.50
N ALA A 19 -17.66 0.28 21.08
CA ALA A 19 -17.68 0.65 19.66
C ALA A 19 -16.29 0.56 19.01
N ILE A 20 -15.24 0.98 19.72
CA ILE A 20 -13.85 0.89 19.27
C ILE A 20 -13.43 -0.59 19.11
N PHE A 21 -13.70 -1.44 20.09
CA PHE A 21 -13.41 -2.87 20.03
C PHE A 21 -14.19 -3.59 18.94
N HIS A 22 -15.45 -3.18 18.72
CA HIS A 22 -16.23 -3.74 17.63
C HIS A 22 -15.63 -3.46 16.25
N LYS A 23 -15.11 -2.25 16.02
CA LYS A 23 -14.39 -1.92 14.78
C LYS A 23 -13.10 -2.72 14.59
N MET A 24 -12.49 -3.17 15.68
CA MET A 24 -11.33 -4.05 15.65
C MET A 24 -11.66 -5.54 15.44
N GLY A 25 -12.94 -5.91 15.39
CA GLY A 25 -13.38 -7.31 15.27
C GLY A 25 -13.57 -8.04 16.61
N PHE A 26 -13.45 -7.34 17.75
CA PHE A 26 -13.77 -7.90 19.06
C PHE A 26 -15.25 -7.73 19.42
N SER A 27 -15.72 -8.47 20.42
CA SER A 27 -17.08 -8.35 20.95
C SER A 27 -17.30 -6.99 21.63
N ARG A 28 -18.51 -6.41 21.51
CA ARG A 28 -18.89 -5.16 22.18
C ARG A 28 -18.77 -5.24 23.72
N PHE A 29 -18.91 -6.44 24.28
CA PHE A 29 -18.77 -6.69 25.72
C PHE A 29 -17.35 -6.42 26.24
N THR A 30 -16.33 -6.44 25.37
CA THR A 30 -14.95 -6.08 25.72
C THR A 30 -14.84 -4.61 26.16
N GLY A 31 -15.78 -3.75 25.77
CA GLY A 31 -15.87 -2.37 26.24
C GLY A 31 -16.10 -2.24 27.75
N VAL A 32 -16.75 -3.22 28.38
CA VAL A 32 -16.96 -3.24 29.84
C VAL A 32 -15.63 -3.46 30.57
N LEU A 33 -14.73 -4.27 29.99
CA LEU A 33 -13.40 -4.51 30.55
C LEU A 33 -12.52 -3.26 30.54
N ALA A 34 -12.73 -2.33 29.61
CA ALA A 34 -12.00 -1.06 29.54
C ALA A 34 -12.34 -0.07 30.66
N VAL A 35 -13.40 -0.35 31.44
CA VAL A 35 -13.69 0.39 32.68
C VAL A 35 -12.60 0.13 33.73
N ILE A 36 -11.91 -1.02 33.66
CA ILE A 36 -10.79 -1.34 34.55
C ILE A 36 -9.53 -0.64 34.03
N PRO A 37 -8.92 0.28 34.79
CA PRO A 37 -7.81 1.12 34.30
C PRO A 37 -6.58 0.30 33.87
N ILE A 38 -6.29 -0.82 34.55
CA ILE A 38 -5.17 -1.71 34.20
C ILE A 38 -5.41 -2.37 32.83
N VAL A 39 -6.63 -2.86 32.60
CA VAL A 39 -6.99 -3.49 31.33
C VAL A 39 -7.00 -2.47 30.20
N ASN A 40 -7.45 -1.24 30.48
CA ASN A 40 -7.38 -0.14 29.54
C ASN A 40 -5.93 0.14 29.12
N LEU A 41 -4.98 0.20 30.07
CA LEU A 41 -3.56 0.42 29.78
C LEU A 41 -2.97 -0.65 28.84
N VAL A 42 -3.30 -1.92 29.07
CA VAL A 42 -2.89 -3.02 28.18
C VAL A 42 -3.47 -2.83 26.78
N TRP A 43 -4.74 -2.41 26.68
CA TRP A 43 -5.35 -2.11 25.38
C TRP A 43 -4.70 -0.94 24.66
N TRP A 44 -4.29 0.11 25.35
CA TRP A 44 -3.55 1.22 24.74
C TRP A 44 -2.21 0.75 24.17
N LEU A 45 -1.48 -0.09 24.90
CA LEU A 45 -0.23 -0.68 24.40
C LEU A 45 -0.47 -1.56 23.19
N TYR A 46 -1.49 -2.44 23.26
CA TYR A 46 -1.87 -3.30 22.14
C TYR A 46 -2.26 -2.49 20.91
N LEU A 47 -3.08 -1.45 21.07
CA LEU A 47 -3.52 -0.56 20.00
C LEU A 47 -2.38 0.25 19.39
N ALA A 48 -1.37 0.61 20.18
CA ALA A 48 -0.21 1.34 19.70
C ALA A 48 0.74 0.47 18.87
N THR A 49 0.82 -0.83 19.16
CA THR A 49 1.72 -1.76 18.47
C THR A 49 1.04 -2.58 17.36
N SER A 50 -0.29 -2.65 17.36
CA SER A 50 -1.03 -3.46 16.39
C SER A 50 -1.38 -2.66 15.15
N GLU A 51 -1.15 -3.25 13.98
CA GLU A 51 -1.63 -2.72 12.71
C GLU A 51 -3.16 -2.68 12.71
N TRP A 52 -3.76 -1.57 12.27
CA TRP A 52 -5.21 -1.46 12.27
C TRP A 52 -5.79 -2.41 11.21
N PRO A 53 -6.90 -3.13 11.50
CA PRO A 53 -7.48 -4.05 10.53
C PRO A 53 -7.89 -3.35 9.23
N ILE A 54 -8.21 -2.06 9.29
CA ILE A 54 -8.54 -1.25 8.11
C ILE A 54 -7.32 -0.99 7.22
N GLU A 55 -6.13 -0.81 7.79
CA GLU A 55 -4.89 -0.65 7.03
C GLU A 55 -4.54 -1.96 6.33
N ARG A 56 -4.74 -3.08 7.02
CA ARG A 56 -4.57 -4.42 6.45
C ARG A 56 -5.56 -4.68 5.29
N GLU A 57 -6.81 -4.26 5.42
CA GLU A 57 -7.80 -4.33 4.34
C GLU A 57 -7.44 -3.41 3.16
N LEU A 58 -6.95 -2.20 3.41
CA LEU A 58 -6.49 -1.27 2.38
C LEU A 58 -5.24 -1.79 1.65
N ALA A 59 -4.29 -2.38 2.38
CA ALA A 59 -3.10 -3.02 1.80
C ALA A 59 -3.47 -4.25 0.94
N MET A 60 -4.43 -5.06 1.40
CA MET A 60 -4.95 -6.17 0.60
C MET A 60 -5.73 -5.71 -0.63
N ARG A 61 -6.50 -4.62 -0.50
CA ARG A 61 -7.23 -3.97 -1.60
C ARG A 61 -6.38 -3.03 -2.45
N GLY A 62 -5.05 -3.02 -2.28
CA GLY A 62 -4.15 -2.20 -3.07
C GLY A 62 -4.60 -2.15 -4.52
N ASP A 63 -4.77 -0.93 -5.03
CA ASP A 63 -5.54 -0.64 -6.23
C ASP A 63 -5.17 -1.62 -7.37
N PRO A 64 -6.12 -2.46 -7.85
CA PRO A 64 -5.84 -3.43 -8.91
C PRO A 64 -5.27 -2.74 -10.16
N ASP A 65 -5.63 -1.48 -10.41
CA ASP A 65 -5.10 -0.71 -11.53
C ASP A 65 -3.62 -0.33 -11.32
N GLN A 66 -3.22 0.01 -10.10
CA GLN A 66 -1.81 0.27 -9.77
C GLN A 66 -0.94 -0.98 -9.90
N ARG A 67 -1.39 -2.12 -9.35
CA ARG A 67 -0.68 -3.40 -9.50
C ARG A 67 -0.59 -3.83 -10.96
N ARG A 68 -1.68 -3.70 -11.72
CA ARG A 68 -1.71 -3.99 -13.15
C ARG A 68 -0.76 -3.08 -13.93
N GLN A 69 -0.66 -1.81 -13.55
CA GLN A 69 0.28 -0.88 -14.16
C GLN A 69 1.74 -1.28 -13.87
N GLU A 70 2.08 -1.63 -12.63
CA GLU A 70 3.43 -2.10 -12.26
C GLU A 70 3.81 -3.41 -12.97
N ASP A 71 2.88 -4.37 -13.04
CA ASP A 71 3.06 -5.62 -13.78
C ASP A 71 3.26 -5.35 -15.29
N HIS A 72 2.48 -4.43 -15.86
CA HIS A 72 2.60 -4.04 -17.27
C HIS A 72 3.98 -3.44 -17.58
N ILE A 73 4.42 -2.47 -16.76
CA ILE A 73 5.74 -1.85 -16.89
C ILE A 73 6.84 -2.91 -16.81
N THR A 74 6.78 -3.77 -15.79
CA THR A 74 7.75 -4.85 -15.59
C THR A 74 7.81 -5.81 -16.78
N LEU A 75 6.66 -6.13 -17.37
CA LEU A 75 6.57 -7.01 -18.53
C LEU A 75 7.19 -6.36 -19.77
N MET A 76 6.93 -5.07 -19.99
CA MET A 76 7.49 -4.30 -21.10
C MET A 76 9.02 -4.16 -20.98
N PHE A 77 9.56 -3.88 -19.79
CA PHE A 77 11.00 -3.88 -19.55
C PHE A 77 11.64 -5.24 -19.86
N ARG A 78 11.02 -6.34 -19.40
CA ARG A 78 11.49 -7.70 -19.73
C ARG A 78 11.44 -8.02 -21.22
N ARG A 79 10.44 -7.50 -21.93
CA ARG A 79 10.35 -7.67 -23.39
C ARG A 79 11.47 -6.91 -24.08
N ALA A 80 11.72 -5.67 -23.68
CA ALA A 80 12.79 -4.85 -24.24
C ALA A 80 14.18 -5.47 -24.01
N GLU A 81 14.47 -5.97 -22.81
CA GLU A 81 15.71 -6.70 -22.52
C GLU A 81 15.86 -7.97 -23.36
N ARG A 82 14.74 -8.66 -23.64
CA ARG A 82 14.75 -9.85 -24.48
C ARG A 82 15.12 -9.49 -25.91
N CYS A 83 14.56 -8.41 -26.46
CA CYS A 83 14.92 -7.91 -27.79
C CYS A 83 16.39 -7.50 -27.84
N GLU A 84 16.93 -6.84 -26.80
CA GLU A 84 18.37 -6.54 -26.70
C GLU A 84 19.23 -7.81 -26.76
N ARG A 85 18.85 -8.88 -26.05
CA ARG A 85 19.58 -10.16 -26.07
C ARG A 85 19.56 -10.87 -27.42
N TYR A 86 18.47 -10.75 -28.17
CA TYR A 86 18.36 -11.34 -29.51
C TYR A 86 19.00 -10.47 -30.61
N GLY A 87 19.53 -9.31 -30.25
CA GLY A 87 20.19 -8.38 -31.19
C GLY A 87 19.21 -7.51 -31.97
N ASP A 88 17.93 -7.50 -31.59
CA ASP A 88 16.90 -6.69 -32.25
C ASP A 88 16.82 -5.30 -31.60
N PHE A 89 17.90 -4.54 -31.79
CA PHE A 89 18.11 -3.26 -31.10
C PHE A 89 17.07 -2.20 -31.49
N ALA A 90 16.50 -2.28 -32.71
CA ALA A 90 15.47 -1.35 -33.16
C ALA A 90 14.16 -1.51 -32.37
N GLU A 91 13.65 -2.75 -32.23
CA GLU A 91 12.43 -3.03 -31.45
C GLU A 91 12.64 -2.74 -29.96
N ALA A 92 13.84 -3.01 -29.43
CA ALA A 92 14.18 -2.71 -28.05
C ALA A 92 14.15 -1.20 -27.76
N VAL A 93 14.67 -0.36 -28.67
CA VAL A 93 14.62 1.11 -28.53
C VAL A 93 13.19 1.61 -28.55
N GLU A 94 12.36 1.15 -29.49
CA GLU A 94 10.95 1.55 -29.59
C GLU A 94 10.18 1.23 -28.30
N LEU A 95 10.36 0.02 -27.76
CA LEU A 95 9.75 -0.40 -26.49
C LEU A 95 10.17 0.48 -25.30
N PHE A 96 11.44 0.89 -25.22
CA PHE A 96 11.91 1.79 -24.17
C PHE A 96 11.41 3.23 -24.35
N GLU A 97 11.22 3.71 -25.57
CA GLU A 97 10.62 5.02 -25.83
C GLU A 97 9.14 5.07 -25.48
N THR A 98 8.37 4.04 -25.87
CA THR A 98 6.97 3.90 -25.45
C THR A 98 6.85 3.89 -23.92
N LEU A 99 7.71 3.13 -23.23
CA LEU A 99 7.75 3.12 -21.77
C LEU A 99 8.15 4.47 -21.17
N ALA A 100 9.05 5.21 -21.80
CA ALA A 100 9.47 6.52 -21.34
C ALA A 100 8.35 7.57 -21.43
N GLU A 101 7.52 7.49 -22.47
CA GLU A 101 6.33 8.34 -22.65
C GLU A 101 5.23 7.97 -21.65
N GLU A 102 4.92 6.67 -21.50
CA GLU A 102 3.92 6.20 -20.54
C GLU A 102 4.28 6.52 -19.07
N LEU A 103 5.57 6.59 -18.77
CA LEU A 103 6.09 6.87 -17.43
C LEU A 103 6.47 8.33 -17.21
N GLU A 104 6.10 9.25 -18.11
CA GLU A 104 6.48 10.65 -17.98
C GLU A 104 6.02 11.24 -16.63
N GLY A 105 6.96 11.81 -15.88
CA GLY A 105 6.72 12.31 -14.52
C GLY A 105 6.77 11.26 -13.40
N LYS A 106 6.91 9.96 -13.71
CA LYS A 106 7.04 8.87 -12.73
C LYS A 106 8.50 8.38 -12.59
N PRO A 107 8.87 7.79 -11.44
CA PRO A 107 10.15 7.11 -11.30
C PRO A 107 10.22 5.93 -12.27
N GLY A 108 11.15 5.98 -13.24
CA GLY A 108 11.30 4.96 -14.28
C GLY A 108 11.47 5.53 -15.69
N ALA A 109 10.84 6.66 -16.00
CA ALA A 109 10.97 7.30 -17.32
C ALA A 109 12.42 7.68 -17.65
N ARG A 110 13.17 8.18 -16.68
CA ARG A 110 14.59 8.52 -16.89
C ARG A 110 15.43 7.29 -17.22
N VAL A 111 15.13 6.15 -16.59
CA VAL A 111 15.83 4.88 -16.84
C VAL A 111 15.49 4.37 -18.23
N ALA A 112 14.21 4.39 -18.61
CA ALA A 112 13.75 4.00 -19.94
C ALA A 112 14.40 4.85 -21.05
N LYS A 113 14.40 6.19 -20.91
CA LYS A 113 15.08 7.11 -21.85
C LYS A 113 16.57 6.80 -21.97
N HIS A 114 17.25 6.63 -20.85
CA HIS A 114 18.67 6.32 -20.85
C HIS A 114 18.99 4.97 -21.52
N CYS A 115 18.15 3.95 -21.33
CA CYS A 115 18.29 2.66 -22.01
C CYS A 115 18.08 2.80 -23.53
N ALA A 116 17.08 3.57 -23.98
CA ALA A 116 16.85 3.84 -25.39
C ALA A 116 18.04 4.55 -26.06
N GLU A 117 18.57 5.60 -25.42
CA GLU A 117 19.75 6.33 -25.89
C GLU A 117 20.98 5.40 -26.01
N ARG A 118 21.27 4.63 -24.96
CA ARG A 118 22.38 3.67 -24.96
C ARG A 118 22.26 2.63 -26.07
N LEU A 119 21.06 2.16 -26.35
CA LEU A 119 20.82 1.16 -27.41
C LEU A 119 20.94 1.77 -28.80
N ARG A 120 20.56 3.03 -28.99
CA ARG A 120 20.82 3.76 -30.25
C ARG A 120 22.30 3.91 -30.54
N GLU A 121 23.10 4.21 -29.52
CA GLU A 121 24.56 4.30 -29.67
C GLU A 121 25.20 2.95 -30.02
N ARG A 122 24.65 1.84 -29.48
CA ARG A 122 25.13 0.48 -29.77
C ARG A 122 24.63 -0.10 -31.09
N GLY A 123 23.42 0.28 -31.52
CA GLY A 123 22.76 -0.19 -32.73
C GLY A 123 22.90 0.74 -33.94
N GLY A 124 23.71 1.80 -33.84
CA GLY A 124 23.99 2.72 -34.95
C GLY A 124 24.60 2.00 -36.17
N PRO A 125 24.30 2.44 -37.40
CA PRO A 125 24.54 1.68 -38.62
C PRO A 125 26.03 1.43 -38.87
N THR A 126 26.41 0.16 -39.02
CA THR A 126 27.49 -0.24 -39.94
C THR A 126 26.93 -0.46 -41.33
#